data_AF-A0A918TXY8-F1
#
_entry.id   AF-A0A918TXY8-F1
#
_cell.length_a   1.000
_cell.length_b   1.000
_cell.length_c   1.000
_cell.angle_alpha   90.00
_cell.angle_beta   90.00
_cell.angle_gamma   90.00
#
_symmetry.space_group_name_H-M   'P 1'
#
loop_
_entity.id
_entity.type
_entity.pdbx_description
1 polymer ?
#
loop_
_entity_poly.entity_id
_entity_poly.type
_entity_poly.pdbx_seq_one_letter_code
_entity_poly.pdbx_strand_id
1 'polypeptide(L)'
;MSEPENPSNLPEGRRVSKSNSNRETLYLKRQQLLREMQSTEELRPINVREQVETLKNAGSEGTKEEDWGSKEKRRKGSPWMLWAILGLAIPVVLVGLMIVSGGKRGKTASGNSGMGLDFDVLSGAGQVEAEDWFIKNPGEAFEIGLNTLETVSQEGFTLEEVSPLVRSPEQAERLVQLERAGEWVAFDTSVPTDLVWDYGSSGDAGFMVLMGQKKDFHDFRAYFVRDEGEVLMDVDATEARSDIPVIELPGQTLTQPVLMRCWLAKEPHFDARSDERLFSWYQILSPNKVDFVWAYCTRGDAIDEALRKELNYGRLIGERKDYLRATVRLTNAKGFREDEFQIQEYVASEWVLPSSE
;
A
#
# COMPACT_ATOMS: atom_id res chain seq x y z
N MET A 1 -61.19 -48.18 -31.81
CA MET A 1 -61.74 -47.13 -32.70
C MET A 1 -62.86 -46.47 -31.91
N SER A 2 -62.74 -45.30 -31.28
CA SER A 2 -61.68 -44.29 -31.27
C SER A 2 -61.76 -43.63 -29.88
N GLU A 3 -60.67 -43.69 -29.13
CA GLU A 3 -60.46 -43.08 -27.82
C GLU A 3 -60.05 -41.59 -27.95
N PRO A 4 -60.03 -40.79 -26.87
CA PRO A 4 -60.89 -40.83 -25.68
C PRO A 4 -61.38 -39.41 -25.27
N GLU A 5 -62.58 -39.29 -24.70
CA GLU A 5 -62.90 -39.06 -23.28
C GLU A 5 -62.65 -37.65 -22.68
N ASN A 6 -63.77 -37.04 -22.27
CA ASN A 6 -64.00 -36.07 -21.18
C ASN A 6 -63.49 -36.66 -19.82
N PRO A 7 -63.43 -35.99 -18.63
CA PRO A 7 -64.00 -34.69 -18.25
C PRO A 7 -63.24 -33.86 -17.18
N SER A 8 -63.88 -32.75 -16.78
CA SER A 8 -63.97 -32.22 -15.40
C SER A 8 -63.05 -31.07 -14.94
N ASN A 9 -63.76 -30.04 -14.43
CA ASN A 9 -63.50 -29.20 -13.26
C ASN A 9 -62.34 -28.18 -13.26
N LEU A 10 -62.75 -26.92 -13.04
CA LEU A 10 -61.95 -25.73 -12.73
C LEU A 10 -61.00 -25.94 -11.53
N PRO A 11 -59.92 -25.13 -11.45
CA PRO A 11 -59.77 -24.33 -10.25
C PRO A 11 -59.28 -22.89 -10.45
N GLU A 12 -59.44 -22.15 -9.36
CA GLU A 12 -59.11 -20.77 -9.04
C GLU A 12 -57.62 -20.40 -9.19
N GLY A 13 -57.35 -19.10 -9.33
CA GLY A 13 -56.16 -18.47 -8.72
C GLY A 13 -55.29 -17.57 -9.62
N ARG A 14 -55.30 -16.27 -9.34
CA ARG A 14 -54.07 -15.55 -8.92
C ARG A 14 -54.40 -14.12 -8.43
N ARG A 15 -54.28 -13.92 -7.12
CA ARG A 15 -54.08 -12.61 -6.50
C ARG A 15 -52.72 -12.08 -6.95
N VAL A 16 -52.68 -10.83 -7.42
CA VAL A 16 -51.45 -10.06 -7.61
C VAL A 16 -50.97 -9.60 -6.22
N SER A 17 -49.90 -10.22 -5.70
CA SER A 17 -49.16 -9.64 -4.58
C SER A 17 -48.24 -8.55 -5.12
N LYS A 18 -48.52 -7.30 -4.77
CA LYS A 18 -47.59 -6.16 -4.96
C LYS A 18 -46.30 -6.46 -4.19
N SER A 19 -45.21 -6.65 -4.92
CA SER A 19 -43.84 -6.68 -4.38
C SER A 19 -43.26 -5.26 -4.42
N ASN A 20 -42.58 -4.90 -3.34
CA ASN A 20 -41.98 -3.60 -3.05
C ASN A 20 -41.02 -3.09 -4.15
N SER A 21 -41.32 -1.95 -4.77
CA SER A 21 -40.47 -1.30 -5.79
C SER A 21 -39.84 0.03 -5.33
N ASN A 22 -39.40 0.13 -4.08
CA ASN A 22 -38.76 1.36 -3.56
C ASN A 22 -37.22 1.29 -3.45
N ARG A 23 -36.58 0.22 -3.93
CA ARG A 23 -35.10 0.10 -3.95
C ARG A 23 -34.45 0.23 -5.33
N GLU A 24 -35.23 0.15 -6.42
CA GLU A 24 -34.70 0.30 -7.79
C GLU A 24 -34.58 1.77 -8.23
N THR A 25 -35.19 2.71 -7.52
CA THR A 25 -35.24 4.12 -7.94
C THR A 25 -33.94 4.89 -7.68
N LEU A 26 -33.10 4.48 -6.73
CA LEU A 26 -31.85 5.19 -6.42
C LEU A 26 -30.70 4.84 -7.37
N TYR A 27 -30.61 3.57 -7.79
CA TYR A 27 -29.55 3.13 -8.71
C TYR A 27 -29.78 3.69 -10.12
N LEU A 28 -31.03 3.68 -10.58
CA LEU A 28 -31.42 4.30 -11.85
C LEU A 28 -31.22 5.82 -11.83
N LYS A 29 -31.53 6.49 -10.71
CA LYS A 29 -31.32 7.93 -10.56
C LYS A 29 -29.83 8.31 -10.52
N ARG A 30 -28.96 7.44 -9.95
CA ARG A 30 -27.50 7.60 -9.99
C ARG A 30 -26.94 7.41 -11.41
N GLN A 31 -27.44 6.43 -12.17
CA GLN A 31 -27.03 6.24 -13.57
C GLN A 31 -27.50 7.38 -14.48
N GLN A 32 -28.67 7.97 -14.18
CA GLN A 32 -29.20 9.11 -14.93
C GLN A 32 -28.40 10.39 -14.68
N LEU A 33 -28.00 10.65 -13.43
CA LEU A 33 -27.07 11.73 -13.08
C LEU A 33 -25.69 11.58 -13.74
N LEU A 34 -25.15 10.36 -13.82
CA LEU A 34 -23.88 10.10 -14.50
C LEU A 34 -23.97 10.32 -16.01
N ARG A 35 -25.12 10.02 -16.64
CA ARG A 35 -25.37 10.36 -18.05
C ARG A 35 -25.54 11.86 -18.28
N GLU A 36 -26.21 12.57 -17.39
CA GLU A 36 -26.34 14.03 -17.49
C GLU A 36 -24.98 14.72 -17.37
N MET A 37 -24.13 14.29 -16.43
CA MET A 37 -22.76 14.80 -16.28
C MET A 37 -21.84 14.53 -17.48
N GLN A 38 -22.04 13.41 -18.18
CA GLN A 38 -21.29 13.09 -19.41
C GLN A 38 -21.82 13.82 -20.65
N SER A 39 -23.04 14.37 -20.61
CA SER A 39 -23.64 15.06 -21.76
C SER A 39 -23.41 16.58 -21.78
N THR A 40 -22.96 17.16 -20.67
CA THR A 40 -22.60 18.59 -20.57
C THR A 40 -21.09 18.77 -20.62
N GLU A 41 -20.54 18.57 -21.81
CA GLU A 41 -19.18 18.94 -22.17
C GLU A 41 -19.18 20.37 -22.74
N GLU A 42 -19.46 21.37 -21.89
CA GLU A 42 -19.13 22.77 -22.17
C GLU A 42 -18.66 23.46 -20.88
N LEU A 43 -17.40 23.89 -20.90
CA LEU A 43 -16.66 24.55 -19.83
C LEU A 43 -17.42 25.76 -19.23
N ARG A 44 -17.92 25.60 -18.00
CA ARG A 44 -18.24 26.72 -17.11
C ARG A 44 -17.77 26.43 -15.68
N PRO A 45 -17.29 27.44 -14.93
CA PRO A 45 -16.80 27.26 -13.58
C PRO A 45 -17.95 26.87 -12.64
N ILE A 46 -17.72 25.80 -11.89
CA ILE A 46 -18.70 25.16 -11.00
C ILE A 46 -18.95 26.07 -9.78
N ASN A 47 -20.20 26.49 -9.58
CA ASN A 47 -20.59 27.33 -8.45
C ASN A 47 -20.97 26.45 -7.24
N VAL A 48 -20.07 26.38 -6.26
CA VAL A 48 -20.20 25.55 -5.05
C VAL A 48 -21.47 25.88 -4.23
N ARG A 49 -22.02 27.08 -4.37
CA ARG A 49 -23.27 27.48 -3.68
C ARG A 49 -24.51 26.71 -4.16
N GLU A 50 -24.65 26.44 -5.46
CA GLU A 50 -25.81 25.70 -5.98
C GLU A 50 -25.80 24.24 -5.52
N GLN A 51 -24.62 23.63 -5.40
CA GLN A 51 -24.48 22.26 -4.90
C GLN A 51 -24.86 22.15 -3.42
N VAL A 52 -24.51 23.15 -2.61
CA VAL A 52 -24.88 23.20 -1.19
C VAL A 52 -26.38 23.42 -1.01
N GLU A 53 -27.02 24.27 -1.82
CA GLU A 53 -28.48 24.46 -1.77
C GLU A 53 -29.26 23.23 -2.24
N THR A 54 -28.74 22.51 -3.24
CA THR A 54 -29.33 21.26 -3.71
C THR A 54 -29.26 20.17 -2.64
N LEU A 55 -28.15 20.09 -1.88
CA LEU A 55 -27.99 19.17 -0.75
C LEU A 55 -28.84 19.57 0.47
N LYS A 56 -29.02 20.86 0.72
CA LYS A 56 -29.83 21.37 1.83
C LYS A 56 -31.32 21.14 1.61
N ASN A 57 -31.78 21.24 0.36
CA ASN A 57 -33.17 20.97 -0.01
C ASN A 57 -33.47 19.46 -0.09
N ALA A 58 -32.49 18.64 -0.51
CA ALA A 58 -32.62 17.18 -0.52
C ALA A 58 -32.67 16.52 0.88
N GLY A 59 -32.26 17.25 1.92
CA GLY A 59 -32.31 16.79 3.32
C GLY A 59 -33.55 17.22 4.12
N SER A 60 -34.55 17.86 3.50
CA SER A 60 -35.66 18.54 4.21
C SER A 60 -37.07 17.99 3.95
N GLU A 61 -37.22 16.72 3.54
CA GLU A 61 -38.51 16.02 3.58
C GLU A 61 -38.44 14.78 4.46
N GLY A 62 -38.90 14.95 5.70
CA GLY A 62 -39.40 13.86 6.54
C GLY A 62 -38.46 13.39 7.66
N THR A 63 -38.54 14.03 8.83
CA THR A 63 -38.97 13.39 10.08
C THR A 63 -39.09 14.44 11.18
N LYS A 64 -40.12 14.25 12.01
CA LYS A 64 -40.65 15.20 12.99
C LYS A 64 -39.68 15.46 14.14
N GLU A 65 -39.72 16.71 14.60
CA GLU A 65 -39.20 17.24 15.84
C GLU A 65 -39.59 16.38 17.05
N GLU A 66 -38.61 15.97 17.84
CA GLU A 66 -38.82 15.64 19.25
C GLU A 66 -37.93 16.55 20.12
N ASP A 67 -38.64 17.11 21.09
CA ASP A 67 -38.37 18.21 22.00
C ASP A 67 -37.25 17.86 23.00
N TRP A 68 -36.08 18.49 22.88
CA TRP A 68 -35.01 18.40 23.89
C TRP A 68 -35.21 19.48 24.96
N GLY A 69 -36.10 19.15 25.90
CA GLY A 69 -36.29 19.89 27.14
C GLY A 69 -35.06 19.89 28.03
N SER A 70 -34.75 21.09 28.52
CA SER A 70 -33.80 21.45 29.58
C SER A 70 -33.76 20.51 30.80
N LYS A 71 -32.56 20.26 31.36
CA LYS A 71 -32.24 20.50 32.78
C LYS A 71 -30.77 20.28 33.16
N GLU A 72 -30.33 21.17 34.04
CA GLU A 72 -29.01 21.29 34.67
C GLU A 72 -28.70 20.22 35.76
N LYS A 73 -27.37 19.99 35.93
CA LYS A 73 -26.59 19.76 37.17
C LYS A 73 -26.91 18.54 38.07
N ARG A 74 -25.92 17.63 38.23
CA ARG A 74 -25.03 17.53 39.43
C ARG A 74 -24.13 16.27 39.42
N ARG A 75 -22.90 16.48 39.89
CA ARG A 75 -21.86 15.53 40.32
C ARG A 75 -22.39 14.32 41.11
N LYS A 76 -21.78 13.13 40.89
CA LYS A 76 -21.14 12.28 41.93
C LYS A 76 -20.54 10.99 41.33
N GLY A 77 -19.32 10.66 41.75
CA GLY A 77 -18.89 9.29 42.08
C GLY A 77 -18.24 8.41 40.99
N SER A 78 -16.91 8.31 41.04
CA SER A 78 -16.08 7.16 40.58
C SER A 78 -16.51 5.84 41.27
N PRO A 79 -16.09 4.60 40.90
CA PRO A 79 -15.14 4.13 39.86
C PRO A 79 -15.60 2.87 39.07
N TRP A 80 -15.48 2.86 37.73
CA TRP A 80 -15.63 1.63 36.91
C TRP A 80 -14.36 1.39 36.08
N MET A 81 -13.23 1.28 36.76
CA MET A 81 -11.93 0.96 36.17
C MET A 81 -11.33 -0.29 36.84
N LEU A 82 -12.15 -1.36 36.91
CA LEU A 82 -11.75 -2.68 37.43
C LEU A 82 -12.26 -3.86 36.57
N TRP A 83 -12.72 -3.60 35.34
CA TRP A 83 -13.14 -4.66 34.40
C TRP A 83 -12.18 -4.91 33.23
N ALA A 84 -11.00 -4.29 33.22
CA ALA A 84 -10.04 -4.42 32.11
C ALA A 84 -9.04 -5.59 32.22
N ILE A 85 -9.20 -6.53 33.16
CA ILE A 85 -8.19 -7.60 33.41
C ILE A 85 -8.71 -9.04 33.17
N LEU A 86 -9.98 -9.28 32.85
CA LEU A 86 -10.44 -10.66 32.60
C LEU A 86 -11.38 -10.73 31.38
N GLY A 87 -10.81 -11.11 30.23
CA GLY A 87 -11.53 -11.35 29.00
C GLY A 87 -10.62 -11.92 27.91
N LEU A 88 -10.13 -13.15 28.10
CA LEU A 88 -10.56 -14.31 27.31
C LEU A 88 -9.78 -14.41 25.98
N ALA A 89 -8.66 -15.14 25.99
CA ALA A 89 -8.59 -16.54 25.55
C ALA A 89 -8.72 -16.70 24.02
N ILE A 90 -7.58 -17.08 23.45
CA ILE A 90 -7.32 -17.55 22.09
C ILE A 90 -8.39 -18.55 21.59
N PRO A 91 -8.76 -18.50 20.30
CA PRO A 91 -8.95 -19.71 19.53
C PRO A 91 -7.86 -19.85 18.45
N VAL A 92 -7.07 -20.91 18.62
CA VAL A 92 -6.19 -21.52 17.62
C VAL A 92 -7.09 -21.99 16.49
N VAL A 93 -6.96 -21.43 15.30
CA VAL A 93 -7.62 -21.97 14.10
C VAL A 93 -6.70 -23.03 13.51
N LEU A 94 -7.03 -24.28 13.80
CA LEU A 94 -6.63 -25.47 13.05
C LEU A 94 -7.23 -25.39 11.64
N VAL A 95 -6.39 -25.23 10.61
CA VAL A 95 -6.75 -25.67 9.25
C VAL A 95 -5.96 -26.95 8.98
N GLY A 96 -6.69 -28.06 8.89
CA GLY A 96 -6.16 -29.41 8.94
C GLY A 96 -5.52 -29.90 7.65
N LEU A 97 -4.58 -30.84 7.84
CA LEU A 97 -4.14 -31.81 6.86
C LEU A 97 -5.31 -32.58 6.23
N MET A 98 -5.25 -32.75 4.90
CA MET A 98 -5.81 -33.89 4.18
C MET A 98 -4.68 -34.60 3.44
N ILE A 99 -4.47 -35.87 3.78
CA ILE A 99 -3.37 -36.75 3.39
C ILE A 99 -3.80 -37.69 2.23
N VAL A 100 -2.98 -37.70 1.17
CA VAL A 100 -2.39 -38.85 0.43
C VAL A 100 -3.19 -39.74 -0.54
N SER A 101 -2.53 -39.92 -1.70
CA SER A 101 -2.43 -41.06 -2.65
C SER A 101 -3.51 -41.34 -3.71
N GLY A 102 -3.02 -41.43 -4.96
CA GLY A 102 -3.27 -42.60 -5.82
C GLY A 102 -4.43 -42.53 -6.82
N GLY A 103 -4.19 -41.88 -7.97
CA GLY A 103 -4.62 -42.37 -9.29
C GLY A 103 -6.09 -42.18 -9.73
N LYS A 104 -6.34 -41.15 -10.55
CA LYS A 104 -6.83 -41.27 -11.95
C LYS A 104 -7.11 -39.87 -12.53
N ARG A 105 -6.74 -39.71 -13.80
CA ARG A 105 -6.95 -38.55 -14.69
C ARG A 105 -8.36 -37.93 -14.56
N GLY A 106 -8.41 -36.61 -14.42
CA GLY A 106 -9.60 -35.79 -14.64
C GLY A 106 -9.28 -34.30 -14.56
N LYS A 107 -9.47 -33.60 -15.69
CA LYS A 107 -9.18 -32.20 -16.02
C LYS A 107 -9.28 -31.14 -14.90
N THR A 108 -8.31 -30.24 -14.95
CA THR A 108 -8.08 -28.98 -14.22
C THR A 108 -9.25 -28.00 -14.19
N ALA A 109 -9.48 -27.41 -13.01
CA ALA A 109 -9.94 -26.04 -12.86
C ALA A 109 -9.09 -25.41 -11.73
N SER A 110 -8.15 -24.55 -12.12
CA SER A 110 -7.30 -23.77 -11.23
C SER A 110 -8.15 -22.69 -10.57
N GLY A 111 -8.29 -22.77 -9.24
CA GLY A 111 -8.87 -21.73 -8.41
C GLY A 111 -7.75 -21.09 -7.58
N ASN A 112 -7.23 -19.96 -8.05
CA ASN A 112 -6.24 -19.18 -7.30
C ASN A 112 -6.95 -18.50 -6.12
N SER A 113 -6.66 -18.96 -4.90
CA SER A 113 -7.14 -18.32 -3.66
C SER A 113 -5.97 -17.61 -3.01
N GLY A 114 -5.57 -16.47 -3.59
CA GLY A 114 -4.68 -15.50 -2.96
C GLY A 114 -5.50 -14.54 -2.13
N MET A 115 -5.16 -14.41 -0.85
CA MET A 115 -5.77 -13.48 0.09
C MET A 115 -5.33 -12.07 -0.30
N GLY A 116 -6.22 -11.31 -0.94
CA GLY A 116 -5.93 -9.97 -1.45
C GLY A 116 -5.73 -8.95 -0.33
N LEU A 117 -4.53 -8.37 -0.28
CA LEU A 117 -4.32 -7.03 0.26
C LEU A 117 -4.63 -6.07 -0.90
N ASP A 118 -5.63 -5.21 -0.74
CA ASP A 118 -6.01 -4.20 -1.74
C ASP A 118 -4.87 -3.18 -1.87
N PHE A 119 -4.07 -3.31 -2.92
CA PHE A 119 -3.28 -2.20 -3.45
C PHE A 119 -3.95 -1.78 -4.75
N ASP A 120 -4.59 -0.61 -4.72
CA ASP A 120 -5.20 0.00 -5.90
C ASP A 120 -4.08 0.43 -6.85
N VAL A 121 -3.61 -0.52 -7.67
CA VAL A 121 -2.60 -0.34 -8.71
C VAL A 121 -3.26 0.41 -9.87
N LEU A 122 -3.04 1.72 -9.94
CA LEU A 122 -3.16 2.47 -11.19
C LEU A 122 -1.92 2.18 -12.04
N SER A 123 -1.86 0.97 -12.61
CA SER A 123 -0.79 0.54 -13.52
C SER A 123 -0.85 1.38 -14.80
N GLY A 124 0.14 2.26 -14.97
CA GLY A 124 0.47 2.78 -16.30
C GLY A 124 1.04 1.65 -17.15
N ALA A 125 0.77 1.66 -18.45
CA ALA A 125 1.09 0.58 -19.39
C ALA A 125 2.58 0.15 -19.47
N GLY A 126 3.52 0.84 -18.79
CA GLY A 126 4.93 0.45 -18.68
C GLY A 126 5.32 -0.28 -17.39
N GLN A 127 4.52 -0.22 -16.32
CA GLN A 127 4.83 -0.87 -15.03
C GLN A 127 4.67 -2.40 -15.07
N VAL A 128 3.73 -2.88 -15.88
CA VAL A 128 3.44 -4.32 -16.03
C VAL A 128 4.58 -5.05 -16.75
N GLU A 129 5.28 -4.40 -17.68
CA GLU A 129 6.36 -5.05 -18.43
C GLU A 129 7.63 -5.31 -17.58
N ALA A 130 7.89 -4.48 -16.57
CA ALA A 130 9.06 -4.62 -15.72
C ALA A 130 8.93 -5.82 -14.75
N GLU A 131 7.77 -5.96 -14.11
CA GLU A 131 7.46 -7.04 -13.15
C GLU A 131 7.01 -8.36 -13.81
N ASP A 132 6.76 -8.32 -15.12
CA ASP A 132 6.14 -9.38 -15.91
C ASP A 132 6.85 -10.74 -15.79
N TRP A 133 8.18 -10.75 -15.66
CA TRP A 133 8.94 -11.98 -15.49
C TRP A 133 8.66 -12.65 -14.14
N PHE A 134 8.59 -11.86 -13.07
CA PHE A 134 8.30 -12.37 -11.73
C PHE A 134 6.87 -12.93 -11.64
N ILE A 135 5.90 -12.26 -12.27
CA ILE A 135 4.51 -12.72 -12.36
C ILE A 135 4.41 -14.03 -13.14
N LYS A 136 5.22 -14.21 -14.20
CA LYS A 136 5.22 -15.43 -15.03
C LYS A 136 5.98 -16.59 -14.39
N ASN A 137 6.97 -16.31 -13.54
CA ASN A 137 7.85 -17.30 -12.92
C ASN A 137 7.88 -17.20 -11.38
N PRO A 138 6.72 -17.20 -10.69
CA PRO A 138 6.64 -16.90 -9.26
C PRO A 138 7.34 -17.95 -8.40
N GLY A 139 7.25 -19.24 -8.77
CA GLY A 139 7.89 -20.34 -8.04
C GLY A 139 9.41 -20.30 -8.14
N GLU A 140 9.94 -20.06 -9.34
CA GLU A 140 11.39 -19.93 -9.58
C GLU A 140 11.97 -18.72 -8.82
N ALA A 141 11.29 -17.57 -8.91
CA ALA A 141 11.71 -16.38 -8.17
C ALA A 141 11.72 -16.61 -6.65
N PHE A 142 10.67 -17.25 -6.13
CA PHE A 142 10.58 -17.57 -4.70
C PHE A 142 11.68 -18.53 -4.25
N GLU A 143 11.94 -19.60 -5.01
CA GLU A 143 13.00 -20.56 -4.69
C GLU A 143 14.39 -19.92 -4.69
N ILE A 144 14.69 -19.08 -5.69
CA ILE A 144 15.95 -18.32 -5.73
C ILE A 144 16.03 -17.38 -4.52
N GLY A 145 14.97 -16.61 -4.25
CA GLY A 145 14.93 -15.69 -3.13
C GLY A 145 15.13 -16.39 -1.79
N LEU A 146 14.44 -17.52 -1.57
CA LEU A 146 14.57 -18.33 -0.36
C LEU A 146 16.00 -18.86 -0.18
N ASN A 147 16.60 -19.44 -1.22
CA ASN A 147 17.97 -19.94 -1.17
C ASN A 147 18.99 -18.81 -0.89
N THR A 148 18.77 -17.63 -1.47
CA THR A 148 19.57 -16.45 -1.16
C THR A 148 19.42 -16.05 0.31
N LEU A 149 18.20 -15.95 0.84
CA LEU A 149 17.95 -15.64 2.26
C LEU A 149 18.61 -16.68 3.19
N GLU A 150 18.54 -17.97 2.85
CA GLU A 150 19.19 -19.04 3.60
C GLU A 150 20.71 -18.87 3.60
N THR A 151 21.31 -18.62 2.43
CA THR A 151 22.76 -18.45 2.29
C THR A 151 23.27 -17.25 3.09
N VAL A 152 22.63 -16.09 2.93
CA VAL A 152 23.02 -14.87 3.67
C VAL A 152 22.62 -14.91 5.15
N SER A 153 21.95 -15.96 5.61
CA SER A 153 21.61 -16.18 7.03
C SER A 153 22.56 -17.16 7.73
N GLN A 154 23.51 -17.75 7.01
CA GLN A 154 24.55 -18.60 7.59
C GLN A 154 25.59 -17.74 8.30
N GLU A 155 26.11 -18.23 9.42
CA GLU A 155 27.21 -17.56 10.11
C GLU A 155 28.51 -17.78 9.32
N GLY A 156 29.29 -16.71 9.12
CA GLY A 156 30.61 -16.77 8.51
C GLY A 156 30.63 -17.01 7.00
N PHE A 157 29.58 -16.64 6.26
CA PHE A 157 29.61 -16.69 4.79
C PHE A 157 30.74 -15.83 4.22
N THR A 158 31.24 -16.22 3.05
CA THR A 158 32.37 -15.60 2.37
C THR A 158 31.90 -14.68 1.24
N LEU A 159 32.79 -13.77 0.82
CA LEU A 159 32.53 -12.90 -0.32
C LEU A 159 32.23 -13.71 -1.60
N GLU A 160 32.93 -14.82 -1.82
CA GLU A 160 32.73 -15.69 -2.99
C GLU A 160 31.34 -16.34 -3.02
N GLU A 161 30.79 -16.68 -1.85
CA GLU A 161 29.46 -17.28 -1.73
C GLU A 161 28.33 -16.28 -1.98
N VAL A 162 28.48 -15.03 -1.54
CA VAL A 162 27.41 -14.01 -1.65
C VAL A 162 27.51 -13.13 -2.89
N SER A 163 28.69 -12.98 -3.49
CA SER A 163 28.88 -12.18 -4.71
C SER A 163 27.92 -12.53 -5.85
N PRO A 164 27.65 -13.82 -6.19
CA PRO A 164 26.71 -14.15 -7.26
C PRO A 164 25.24 -14.00 -6.87
N LEU A 165 24.93 -13.65 -5.62
CA LEU A 165 23.56 -13.56 -5.10
C LEU A 165 23.05 -12.13 -4.96
N VAL A 166 23.92 -11.14 -5.15
CA VAL A 166 23.62 -9.72 -4.90
C VAL A 166 23.92 -8.87 -6.13
N ARG A 167 23.25 -7.71 -6.23
CA ARG A 167 23.26 -6.87 -7.42
C ARG A 167 24.63 -6.28 -7.79
N SER A 168 25.50 -6.02 -6.81
CA SER A 168 26.82 -5.43 -7.08
C SER A 168 27.93 -5.96 -6.15
N PRO A 169 29.21 -5.92 -6.59
CA PRO A 169 30.34 -6.31 -5.75
C PRO A 169 30.42 -5.51 -4.44
N GLU A 170 30.10 -4.21 -4.47
CA GLU A 170 30.10 -3.35 -3.28
C GLU A 170 29.01 -3.77 -2.29
N GLN A 171 27.86 -4.23 -2.77
CA GLN A 171 26.81 -4.80 -1.91
C GLN A 171 27.27 -6.11 -1.26
N ALA A 172 27.99 -6.96 -1.99
CA ALA A 172 28.56 -8.21 -1.48
C ALA A 172 29.58 -7.94 -0.35
N GLU A 173 30.52 -7.04 -0.59
CA GLU A 173 31.52 -6.63 0.41
C GLU A 173 30.86 -6.05 1.67
N ARG A 174 29.85 -5.21 1.48
CA ARG A 174 29.09 -4.60 2.57
C ARG A 174 28.34 -5.64 3.40
N LEU A 175 27.70 -6.61 2.74
CA LEU A 175 26.97 -7.69 3.41
C LEU A 175 27.91 -8.49 4.32
N VAL A 176 29.11 -8.84 3.83
CA VAL A 176 30.15 -9.50 4.64
C VAL A 176 30.61 -8.62 5.81
N GLN A 177 30.74 -7.31 5.62
CA GLN A 177 31.10 -6.39 6.70
C GLN A 177 30.01 -6.31 7.79
N LEU A 178 28.73 -6.25 7.40
CA LEU A 178 27.60 -6.23 8.32
C LEU A 178 27.52 -7.52 9.14
N GLU A 179 27.73 -8.68 8.52
CA GLU A 179 27.78 -9.97 9.23
C GLU A 179 28.92 -10.01 10.24
N ARG A 180 30.14 -9.62 9.84
CA ARG A 180 31.31 -9.58 10.74
C ARG A 180 31.15 -8.61 11.90
N ALA A 181 30.40 -7.52 11.69
CA ALA A 181 30.07 -6.57 12.73
C ALA A 181 28.93 -7.06 13.67
N GLY A 182 28.23 -8.15 13.31
CA GLY A 182 27.05 -8.62 14.02
C GLY A 182 25.81 -7.75 13.80
N GLU A 183 25.82 -6.90 12.77
CA GLU A 183 24.73 -5.99 12.41
C GLU A 183 23.76 -6.64 11.41
N TRP A 184 24.20 -7.69 10.70
CA TRP A 184 23.35 -8.48 9.83
C TRP A 184 22.59 -9.55 10.62
N VAL A 185 21.30 -9.31 10.86
CA VAL A 185 20.43 -10.28 11.52
C VAL A 185 19.89 -11.27 10.49
N ALA A 186 20.11 -12.56 10.74
CA ALA A 186 19.64 -13.66 9.92
C ALA A 186 18.11 -13.72 9.80
N PHE A 187 17.63 -14.14 8.64
CA PHE A 187 16.21 -14.36 8.35
C PHE A 187 15.71 -15.67 8.97
N ASP A 188 14.46 -15.73 9.40
CA ASP A 188 13.81 -17.00 9.75
C ASP A 188 13.16 -17.60 8.51
N THR A 189 13.85 -18.58 7.92
CA THR A 189 13.38 -19.35 6.76
C THR A 189 12.97 -20.78 7.14
N SER A 190 12.87 -21.09 8.45
CA SER A 190 12.62 -22.46 8.93
C SER A 190 11.27 -23.02 8.50
N VAL A 191 10.29 -22.14 8.28
CA VAL A 191 8.97 -22.46 7.75
C VAL A 191 8.73 -21.59 6.51
N PRO A 192 9.11 -22.05 5.30
CA PRO A 192 9.00 -21.24 4.08
C PRO A 192 7.58 -20.76 3.77
N THR A 193 6.55 -21.46 4.27
CA THR A 193 5.14 -21.07 4.11
C THR A 193 4.73 -19.83 4.90
N ASP A 194 5.55 -19.41 5.86
CA ASP A 194 5.32 -18.20 6.65
C ASP A 194 5.84 -16.95 5.93
N LEU A 195 6.63 -17.13 4.86
CA LEU A 195 7.07 -16.04 4.01
C LEU A 195 5.93 -15.60 3.09
N VAL A 196 5.69 -14.29 3.06
CA VAL A 196 4.78 -13.65 2.12
C VAL A 196 5.61 -12.99 1.03
N TRP A 197 5.15 -13.04 -0.21
CA TRP A 197 5.81 -12.33 -1.30
C TRP A 197 4.85 -11.45 -2.08
N ASP A 198 5.41 -10.44 -2.71
CA ASP A 198 4.72 -9.54 -3.62
C ASP A 198 5.65 -9.10 -4.75
N TYR A 199 5.09 -8.47 -5.78
CA TYR A 199 5.81 -7.95 -6.93
C TYR A 199 5.60 -6.45 -7.09
N GLY A 200 6.57 -5.79 -7.71
CA GLY A 200 6.43 -4.40 -8.06
C GLY A 200 7.44 -3.98 -9.09
N SER A 201 7.37 -2.71 -9.46
CA SER A 201 8.32 -2.08 -10.36
C SER A 201 8.69 -0.68 -9.90
N SER A 202 9.93 -0.30 -10.19
CA SER A 202 10.49 1.03 -9.95
C SER A 202 11.20 1.47 -11.22
N GLY A 203 10.56 2.34 -12.00
CA GLY A 203 11.01 2.67 -13.35
C GLY A 203 10.95 1.43 -14.26
N ASP A 204 12.10 1.03 -14.78
CA ASP A 204 12.31 -0.15 -15.61
C ASP A 204 12.68 -1.42 -14.81
N ALA A 205 13.01 -1.27 -13.52
CA ALA A 205 13.39 -2.37 -12.66
C ALA A 205 12.16 -3.05 -12.07
N GLY A 206 11.86 -4.27 -12.52
CA GLY A 206 10.93 -5.17 -11.84
C GLY A 206 11.59 -5.85 -10.65
N PHE A 207 10.82 -6.08 -9.59
CA PHE A 207 11.31 -6.75 -8.40
C PHE A 207 10.25 -7.63 -7.73
N MET A 208 10.74 -8.62 -6.98
CA MET A 208 9.98 -9.37 -5.98
C MET A 208 10.40 -8.89 -4.59
N VAL A 209 9.44 -8.81 -3.67
CA VAL A 209 9.70 -8.57 -2.25
C VAL A 209 9.32 -9.81 -1.46
N LEU A 210 10.27 -10.38 -0.71
CA LEU A 210 9.98 -11.39 0.31
C LEU A 210 9.85 -10.72 1.67
N MET A 211 8.84 -11.12 2.43
CA MET A 211 8.48 -10.56 3.72
C MET A 211 8.28 -11.69 4.72
N GLY A 212 8.72 -11.48 5.94
CA GLY A 212 8.64 -12.45 7.01
C GLY A 212 9.26 -11.90 8.28
N GLN A 213 9.75 -12.77 9.15
CA GLN A 213 10.44 -12.39 10.37
C GLN A 213 11.91 -12.79 10.34
N LYS A 214 12.77 -11.96 10.92
CA LYS A 214 14.15 -12.31 11.23
C LYS A 214 14.19 -13.21 12.47
N LYS A 215 15.34 -13.84 12.75
CA LYS A 215 15.53 -14.71 13.92
C LYS A 215 15.37 -13.98 15.27
N ASP A 216 15.44 -12.65 15.27
CA ASP A 216 15.19 -11.79 16.43
C ASP A 216 13.74 -11.28 16.53
N PHE A 217 12.84 -11.83 15.71
CA PHE A 217 11.41 -11.51 15.61
C PHE A 217 11.06 -10.14 15.03
N HIS A 218 12.02 -9.38 14.51
CA HIS A 218 11.70 -8.18 13.73
C HIS A 218 11.23 -8.57 12.33
N ASP A 219 10.19 -7.89 11.84
CA ASP A 219 9.74 -8.08 10.47
C ASP A 219 10.81 -7.61 9.48
N PHE A 220 10.94 -8.30 8.34
CA PHE A 220 11.83 -7.88 7.26
C PHE A 220 11.10 -7.72 5.92
N ARG A 221 11.77 -6.99 5.02
CA ARG A 221 11.44 -6.93 3.59
C ARG A 221 12.73 -7.05 2.79
N ALA A 222 12.90 -8.17 2.09
CA ALA A 222 14.04 -8.42 1.23
C ALA A 222 13.64 -8.23 -0.23
N TYR A 223 14.41 -7.44 -0.97
CA TYR A 223 14.13 -7.09 -2.37
C TYR A 223 15.02 -7.90 -3.30
N PHE A 224 14.41 -8.47 -4.33
CA PHE A 224 15.06 -9.24 -5.37
C PHE A 224 14.73 -8.61 -6.72
N VAL A 225 15.76 -8.20 -7.45
CA VAL A 225 15.65 -7.63 -8.78
C VAL A 225 16.10 -8.66 -9.81
N ARG A 226 15.65 -8.51 -11.05
CA ARG A 226 16.19 -9.29 -12.16
C ARG A 226 17.15 -8.43 -12.96
N ASP A 227 18.42 -8.80 -12.95
CA ASP A 227 19.49 -8.10 -13.67
C ASP A 227 20.25 -9.08 -14.56
N GLU A 228 20.52 -8.69 -15.81
CA GLU A 228 21.13 -9.54 -16.85
C GLU A 228 20.54 -10.97 -17.01
N GLY A 229 19.30 -11.17 -16.54
CA GLY A 229 18.59 -12.45 -16.58
C GLY A 229 18.66 -13.26 -15.29
N GLU A 230 19.48 -12.86 -14.33
CA GLU A 230 19.63 -13.48 -13.01
C GLU A 230 18.78 -12.74 -11.96
N VAL A 231 18.29 -13.47 -10.94
CA VAL A 231 17.55 -12.87 -9.82
C VAL A 231 18.53 -12.63 -8.68
N LEU A 232 18.79 -11.36 -8.39
CA LEU A 232 19.78 -10.90 -7.44
C LEU A 232 19.13 -10.12 -6.31
N MET A 233 19.65 -10.25 -5.09
CA MET A 233 19.22 -9.46 -3.95
C MET A 233 19.75 -8.02 -4.07
N ASP A 234 18.87 -7.04 -3.87
CA ASP A 234 19.25 -5.63 -3.67
C ASP A 234 19.41 -5.39 -2.17
N VAL A 235 20.66 -5.49 -1.70
CA VAL A 235 21.01 -5.38 -0.28
C VAL A 235 20.72 -3.97 0.24
N ASP A 236 21.00 -2.95 -0.57
CA ASP A 236 20.76 -1.55 -0.17
C ASP A 236 19.26 -1.25 -0.05
N ALA A 237 18.41 -1.82 -0.91
CA ALA A 237 16.96 -1.74 -0.75
C ALA A 237 16.47 -2.55 0.47
N THR A 238 17.03 -3.75 0.71
CA THR A 238 16.65 -4.63 1.82
C THR A 238 16.93 -3.99 3.19
N GLU A 239 18.09 -3.37 3.35
CA GLU A 239 18.46 -2.66 4.58
C GLU A 239 18.00 -1.20 4.58
N ALA A 240 17.21 -0.78 3.58
CA ALA A 240 16.72 0.59 3.42
C ALA A 240 17.85 1.64 3.52
N ARG A 241 19.03 1.31 2.99
CA ARG A 241 20.25 2.10 3.15
C ARG A 241 20.11 3.45 2.45
N SER A 242 20.45 4.52 3.16
CA SER A 242 20.53 5.87 2.60
C SER A 242 21.98 6.35 2.62
N ASP A 243 22.29 7.42 1.88
CA ASP A 243 23.64 8.01 1.93
C ASP A 243 23.96 8.54 3.33
N ILE A 244 22.95 9.11 4.00
CA ILE A 244 23.00 9.59 5.38
C ILE A 244 21.72 9.10 6.09
N PRO A 245 21.79 8.52 7.29
CA PRO A 245 20.60 8.19 8.07
C PRO A 245 19.76 9.42 8.42
N VAL A 246 18.43 9.29 8.46
CA VAL A 246 17.52 10.41 8.76
C VAL A 246 17.86 11.11 10.09
N ILE A 247 18.23 10.34 11.11
CA ILE A 247 18.61 10.86 12.44
C ILE A 247 19.88 11.73 12.41
N GLU A 248 20.74 11.54 11.40
CA GLU A 248 22.00 12.26 11.26
C GLU A 248 21.88 13.48 10.34
N LEU A 249 20.75 13.67 9.65
CA LEU A 249 20.53 14.82 8.77
C LEU A 249 20.52 16.17 9.50
N PRO A 250 19.86 16.34 10.67
CA PRO A 250 19.81 17.64 11.33
C PRO A 250 21.20 18.17 11.67
N GLY A 251 21.48 19.42 11.30
CA GLY A 251 22.79 20.06 11.52
C GLY A 251 23.86 19.69 10.50
N GLN A 252 23.56 18.83 9.52
CA GLN A 252 24.44 18.60 8.37
C GLN A 252 24.21 19.67 7.30
N THR A 253 25.30 20.11 6.69
CA THR A 253 25.23 20.88 5.44
C THR A 253 25.48 19.93 4.27
N LEU A 254 24.44 19.63 3.51
CA LEU A 254 24.52 18.77 2.33
C LEU A 254 25.29 19.48 1.21
N THR A 255 26.54 19.09 0.97
CA THR A 255 27.38 19.67 -0.10
C THR A 255 26.98 19.17 -1.49
N GLN A 256 26.33 18.01 -1.54
CA GLN A 256 25.77 17.39 -2.73
C GLN A 256 24.40 16.78 -2.41
N PRO A 257 23.56 16.51 -3.43
CA PRO A 257 22.28 15.85 -3.22
C PRO A 257 22.48 14.45 -2.64
N VAL A 258 21.77 14.12 -1.56
CA VAL A 258 21.88 12.83 -0.87
C VAL A 258 20.67 11.96 -1.18
N LEU A 259 20.91 10.69 -1.50
CA LEU A 259 19.89 9.68 -1.72
C LEU A 259 19.31 9.20 -0.38
N MET A 260 17.99 9.16 -0.29
CA MET A 260 17.25 8.80 0.91
C MET A 260 16.15 7.78 0.61
N ARG A 261 16.26 6.59 1.20
CA ARG A 261 15.21 5.56 1.26
C ARG A 261 14.40 5.78 2.52
N CYS A 262 13.14 6.19 2.36
CA CYS A 262 12.33 6.68 3.48
C CYS A 262 10.85 6.33 3.34
N TRP A 263 10.09 6.67 4.37
CA TRP A 263 8.65 6.85 4.29
C TRP A 263 8.34 8.34 4.14
N LEU A 264 7.47 8.69 3.18
CA LEU A 264 6.99 10.03 2.93
C LEU A 264 5.52 10.15 3.33
N ALA A 265 5.18 11.21 4.06
CA ALA A 265 3.80 11.59 4.34
C ALA A 265 3.53 13.03 3.87
N LYS A 266 2.38 13.26 3.20
CA LYS A 266 1.97 14.63 2.83
C LYS A 266 1.42 15.36 4.05
N GLU A 267 1.93 16.57 4.30
CA GLU A 267 1.54 17.37 5.47
C GLU A 267 0.90 18.71 5.06
N PRO A 268 -0.40 18.72 4.70
CA PRO A 268 -1.04 19.87 4.07
C PRO A 268 -1.31 21.04 5.02
N HIS A 269 -1.16 20.85 6.33
CA HIS A 269 -1.32 21.94 7.30
C HIS A 269 -0.21 22.99 7.20
N PHE A 270 0.96 22.62 6.68
CA PHE A 270 2.09 23.51 6.48
C PHE A 270 2.00 24.29 5.16
N ASP A 271 1.25 23.78 4.19
CA ASP A 271 1.01 24.41 2.88
C ASP A 271 0.29 25.78 2.96
N ALA A 272 -0.33 26.10 4.10
CA ALA A 272 -1.15 27.29 4.29
C ALA A 272 -0.40 28.50 4.89
N ARG A 273 0.88 28.36 5.27
CA ARG A 273 1.68 29.47 5.82
C ARG A 273 1.98 30.50 4.72
N SER A 274 1.84 31.79 5.05
CA SER A 274 1.64 32.89 4.10
C SER A 274 2.78 33.12 3.10
N ASP A 275 3.98 32.64 3.43
CA ASP A 275 5.21 32.89 2.68
C ASP A 275 5.66 31.61 1.94
N GLU A 276 4.98 30.49 2.23
CA GLU A 276 5.26 29.11 1.79
C GLU A 276 4.17 28.56 0.85
N ARG A 277 3.29 29.44 0.33
CA ARG A 277 2.25 29.04 -0.64
C ARG A 277 2.82 28.46 -1.94
N LEU A 278 4.12 28.67 -2.17
CA LEU A 278 4.87 28.13 -3.29
C LEU A 278 5.36 26.69 -3.05
N PHE A 279 5.25 26.15 -1.84
CA PHE A 279 5.83 24.86 -1.48
C PHE A 279 4.76 23.85 -1.10
N SER A 280 5.06 22.58 -1.35
CA SER A 280 4.30 21.45 -0.85
C SER A 280 5.15 20.72 0.17
N TRP A 281 4.66 20.64 1.41
CA TRP A 281 5.39 20.06 2.52
C TRP A 281 5.11 18.57 2.71
N TYR A 282 6.17 17.86 3.10
CA TYR A 282 6.21 16.43 3.35
C TYR A 282 7.01 16.15 4.62
N GLN A 283 6.60 15.11 5.35
CA GLN A 283 7.41 14.54 6.42
C GLN A 283 8.20 13.36 5.84
N ILE A 284 9.52 13.35 6.04
CA ILE A 284 10.40 12.23 5.72
C ILE A 284 10.66 11.49 7.02
N LEU A 285 10.30 10.21 7.07
CA LEU A 285 10.56 9.34 8.21
C LEU A 285 11.61 8.29 7.85
N SER A 286 12.43 7.93 8.84
CA SER A 286 13.37 6.82 8.76
C SER A 286 12.65 5.50 8.40
N PRO A 287 13.38 4.48 7.90
CA PRO A 287 12.79 3.18 7.56
C PRO A 287 11.98 2.52 8.69
N ASN A 288 12.43 2.70 9.93
CA ASN A 288 11.75 2.24 11.15
C ASN A 288 10.62 3.20 11.65
N LYS A 289 10.37 4.31 10.95
CA LYS A 289 9.38 5.35 11.25
C LYS A 289 9.55 6.05 12.61
N VAL A 290 10.76 6.03 13.18
CA VAL A 290 11.05 6.65 14.48
C VAL A 290 11.54 8.09 14.33
N ASP A 291 12.53 8.30 13.47
CA ASP A 291 13.15 9.60 13.23
C ASP A 291 12.48 10.29 12.05
N PHE A 292 12.44 11.62 12.06
CA PHE A 292 11.89 12.38 10.95
C PHE A 292 12.56 13.73 10.74
N VAL A 293 12.47 14.21 9.51
CA VAL A 293 12.82 15.58 9.11
C VAL A 293 11.72 16.17 8.23
N TRP A 294 11.71 17.48 8.09
CA TRP A 294 10.78 18.17 7.21
C TRP A 294 11.39 18.36 5.83
N ALA A 295 10.59 18.15 4.80
CA ALA A 295 11.03 18.41 3.43
C ALA A 295 9.94 19.06 2.59
N TYR A 296 10.35 19.79 1.56
CA TYR A 296 9.42 20.39 0.61
C TYR A 296 9.89 20.26 -0.84
N CYS A 297 8.95 20.35 -1.77
CA CYS A 297 9.19 20.65 -3.18
C CYS A 297 8.36 21.87 -3.62
N THR A 298 8.55 22.33 -4.86
CA THR A 298 7.75 23.45 -5.37
C THR A 298 6.35 22.95 -5.68
N ARG A 299 5.33 23.64 -5.17
CA ARG A 299 3.94 23.24 -5.39
C ARG A 299 3.59 23.25 -6.87
N GLY A 300 3.01 22.16 -7.34
CA GLY A 300 2.63 21.98 -8.74
C GLY A 300 3.80 21.78 -9.70
N ASP A 301 5.03 21.57 -9.19
CA ASP A 301 6.09 21.02 -10.02
C ASP A 301 5.87 19.51 -10.26
N ALA A 302 6.67 18.92 -11.16
CA ALA A 302 6.56 17.51 -11.51
C ALA A 302 6.77 16.57 -10.30
N ILE A 303 7.56 16.98 -9.31
CA ILE A 303 7.84 16.21 -8.10
C ILE A 303 6.60 16.21 -7.21
N ASP A 304 6.00 17.37 -6.96
CA ASP A 304 4.77 17.51 -6.20
C ASP A 304 3.62 16.73 -6.84
N GLU A 305 3.45 16.85 -8.16
CA GLU A 305 2.42 16.11 -8.89
C GLU A 305 2.60 14.60 -8.78
N ALA A 306 3.84 14.11 -8.93
CA ALA A 306 4.16 12.69 -8.79
C ALA A 306 3.90 12.18 -7.37
N LEU A 307 4.44 12.84 -6.34
CA LEU A 307 4.27 12.44 -4.95
C LEU A 307 2.80 12.47 -4.51
N ARG A 308 2.05 13.50 -4.91
CA ARG A 308 0.61 13.58 -4.61
C ARG A 308 -0.18 12.49 -5.31
N LYS A 309 0.18 12.14 -6.56
CA LYS A 309 -0.45 11.03 -7.28
C LYS A 309 -0.24 9.72 -6.53
N GLU A 310 0.99 9.42 -6.11
CA GLU A 310 1.34 8.18 -5.40
C GLU A 310 0.67 8.07 -4.03
N LEU A 311 0.56 9.19 -3.31
CA LEU A 311 -0.16 9.27 -2.03
C LEU A 311 -1.69 9.30 -2.18
N ASN A 312 -2.20 9.30 -3.41
CA ASN A 312 -3.61 9.53 -3.74
C ASN A 312 -4.17 10.82 -3.10
N TYR A 313 -3.33 11.86 -3.00
CA TYR A 313 -3.64 13.09 -2.29
C TYR A 313 -4.40 14.11 -3.16
N GLY A 314 -5.57 14.52 -2.68
CA GLY A 314 -6.46 15.47 -3.36
C GLY A 314 -7.32 14.83 -4.46
N ARG A 315 -7.36 13.50 -4.52
CA ARG A 315 -8.27 12.74 -5.37
C ARG A 315 -9.54 12.38 -4.60
N LEU A 316 -10.66 12.35 -5.31
CA LEU A 316 -11.97 12.01 -4.74
C LEU A 316 -12.24 10.50 -4.71
N ILE A 317 -11.44 9.73 -5.45
CA ILE A 317 -11.60 8.29 -5.64
C ILE A 317 -10.37 7.59 -5.04
N GLY A 318 -10.61 6.51 -4.31
CA GLY A 318 -9.59 5.74 -3.60
C GLY A 318 -9.27 6.32 -2.22
N GLU A 319 -8.73 5.47 -1.35
CA GLU A 319 -8.27 5.91 -0.03
C GLU A 319 -6.95 6.66 -0.16
N ARG A 320 -6.80 7.72 0.64
CA ARG A 320 -5.52 8.44 0.76
C ARG A 320 -4.52 7.52 1.46
N LYS A 321 -3.31 7.42 0.93
CA LYS A 321 -2.22 6.74 1.64
C LYS A 321 -1.64 7.69 2.67
N ASP A 322 -1.52 7.22 3.91
CA ASP A 322 -0.88 7.99 4.98
C ASP A 322 0.62 8.11 4.76
N TYR A 323 1.24 7.01 4.34
CA TYR A 323 2.67 6.92 4.06
C TYR A 323 2.94 6.28 2.69
N LEU A 324 3.92 6.81 1.99
CA LEU A 324 4.49 6.27 0.77
C LEU A 324 5.91 5.82 1.05
N ARG A 325 6.26 4.57 0.73
CA ARG A 325 7.66 4.18 0.68
C ARG A 325 8.28 4.74 -0.60
N ALA A 326 9.39 5.46 -0.47
CA ALA A 326 9.98 6.17 -1.58
C ALA A 326 11.50 6.26 -1.46
N THR A 327 12.13 6.49 -2.61
CA THR A 327 13.50 6.97 -2.68
C THR A 327 13.51 8.38 -3.26
N VAL A 328 14.16 9.32 -2.57
CA VAL A 328 14.25 10.74 -2.97
C VAL A 328 15.69 11.23 -2.89
N ARG A 329 16.01 12.32 -3.62
CA ARG A 329 17.24 13.09 -3.37
C ARG A 329 16.93 14.37 -2.63
N LEU A 330 17.71 14.64 -1.58
CA LEU A 330 17.57 15.81 -0.73
C LEU A 330 18.74 16.76 -0.89
N THR A 331 18.45 18.05 -0.80
CA THR A 331 19.43 19.13 -0.70
C THR A 331 19.08 20.06 0.46
N ASN A 332 20.03 20.90 0.89
CA ASN A 332 19.74 21.92 1.90
C ASN A 332 18.60 22.83 1.45
N ALA A 333 17.70 23.15 2.37
CA ALA A 333 16.69 24.15 2.09
C ALA A 333 17.30 25.56 1.99
N LYS A 334 16.81 26.37 1.05
CA LYS A 334 17.30 27.75 0.87
C LYS A 334 16.54 28.72 1.77
N GLY A 335 17.19 29.22 2.83
CA GLY A 335 16.61 30.25 3.71
C GLY A 335 15.63 29.72 4.75
N PHE A 336 15.68 28.42 5.03
CA PHE A 336 14.83 27.68 5.95
C PHE A 336 15.65 27.15 7.13
N ARG A 337 15.02 26.44 8.07
CA ARG A 337 15.70 25.91 9.27
C ARG A 337 16.68 24.77 8.93
N GLU A 338 17.58 24.47 9.87
CA GLU A 338 18.59 23.41 9.72
C GLU A 338 18.01 21.97 9.68
N ASP A 339 16.74 21.81 10.07
CA ASP A 339 15.98 20.55 10.04
C ASP A 339 15.01 20.43 8.85
N GLU A 340 15.09 21.39 7.91
CA GLU A 340 14.24 21.47 6.73
C GLU A 340 15.09 21.25 5.45
N PHE A 341 14.60 20.39 4.57
CA PHE A 341 15.30 20.00 3.34
C PHE A 341 14.44 20.24 2.10
N GLN A 342 15.09 20.41 0.95
CA GLN A 342 14.40 20.44 -0.33
C GLN A 342 14.49 19.06 -0.99
N ILE A 343 13.33 18.51 -1.38
CA ILE A 343 13.23 17.35 -2.26
C ILE A 343 13.59 17.82 -3.66
N GLN A 344 14.79 17.46 -4.12
CA GLN A 344 15.28 17.82 -5.44
C GLN A 344 14.81 16.84 -6.51
N GLU A 345 14.60 15.57 -6.14
CA GLU A 345 14.22 14.52 -7.07
C GLU A 345 13.39 13.45 -6.36
N TYR A 346 12.35 12.97 -7.04
CA TYR A 346 11.65 11.73 -6.69
C TYR A 346 12.18 10.61 -7.57
N VAL A 347 13.00 9.72 -6.98
CA VAL A 347 13.80 8.73 -7.71
C VAL A 347 13.01 7.45 -7.98
N ALA A 348 12.27 6.97 -6.98
CA ALA A 348 11.58 5.68 -7.05
C ALA A 348 10.35 5.61 -6.14
N SER A 349 9.29 4.98 -6.65
CA SER A 349 8.25 4.35 -5.83
C SER A 349 8.83 3.04 -5.29
N GLU A 350 8.94 2.89 -3.96
CA GLU A 350 9.74 1.86 -3.25
C GLU A 350 11.26 2.18 -3.15
N TRP A 351 12.01 1.24 -2.54
CA TRP A 351 13.44 1.38 -2.21
C TRP A 351 14.38 0.77 -3.26
N VAL A 352 13.83 0.06 -4.24
CA VAL A 352 14.60 -0.45 -5.38
C VAL A 352 14.86 0.71 -6.33
N LEU A 353 16.14 0.92 -6.65
CA LEU A 353 16.51 1.90 -7.66
C LEU A 353 16.27 1.32 -9.06
N PRO A 354 15.79 2.15 -10.00
CA PRO A 354 15.79 1.81 -11.43
C PRO A 354 17.17 1.37 -11.89
N SER A 355 17.24 0.62 -12.99
CA SER A 355 18.54 0.30 -13.58
C SER A 355 19.19 1.59 -14.07
N SER A 356 20.47 1.79 -13.74
CA SER A 356 21.20 2.96 -14.20
C SER A 356 21.38 2.89 -15.72
N GLU A 357 20.83 3.86 -16.46
CA GLU A 357 21.12 4.06 -17.89
C GLU A 357 22.61 4.31 -18.17
#